data_AF-A0A6V7IB67-F1
#
_entry.id   AF-A0A6V7IB67-F1
#
_cell.length_a   1.000
_cell.length_b   1.000
_cell.length_c   1.000
_cell.angle_alpha   90.00
_cell.angle_beta   90.00
_cell.angle_gamma   90.00
#
_symmetry.space_group_name_H-M   'P 1'
#
loop_
_entity.id
_entity.type
_entity.pdbx_description
1 polymer ?
#
loop_
_entity_poly.entity_id
_entity_poly.type
_entity_poly.pdbx_seq_one_letter_code
_entity_poly.pdbx_strand_id
1 'polypeptide(L)'
;GGGWILLSNLQLALNWLPRLESLLRSPMCTKEKNPATRIWLTTEECKGFYPGLAGICEKLAYEPPEGVKRNFKRSLKQLQQNQRQSTNSEGIFVLAWLHAVLQERR
;
A
#
# COMPACT_ATOMS: atom_id res chain seq x y z
N GLY A 1 4.12 -20.52 17.77
CA GLY A 1 3.03 -19.77 17.12
C GLY A 1 3.57 -19.14 15.85
N GLY A 2 2.84 -19.20 14.75
CA GLY A 2 3.13 -18.38 13.56
C GLY A 2 2.53 -16.99 13.69
N GLY A 3 3.02 -16.02 12.91
CA GLY A 3 2.55 -14.63 12.98
C GLY A 3 2.81 -13.84 11.70
N TRP A 4 2.29 -12.61 11.66
CA TRP A 4 2.45 -11.71 10.53
C TRP A 4 3.39 -10.58 10.92
N ILE A 5 4.39 -10.31 10.09
CA ILE A 5 5.29 -9.18 10.24
C ILE A 5 5.09 -8.29 9.02
N LEU A 6 4.84 -7.00 9.26
CA LEU A 6 4.74 -6.00 8.22
C LEU A 6 5.85 -4.97 8.44
N LEU A 7 6.76 -4.86 7.46
CA LEU A 7 7.76 -3.79 7.41
C LEU A 7 7.30 -2.79 6.35
N SER A 8 6.93 -1.60 6.81
CA SER A 8 6.39 -0.56 5.93
C SER A 8 7.40 0.55 5.69
N ASN A 9 7.19 1.28 4.59
CA ASN A 9 7.95 2.48 4.23
C ASN A 9 9.45 2.22 4.04
N LEU A 10 9.81 1.11 3.40
CA LEU A 10 11.22 0.73 3.19
C LEU A 10 12.04 1.79 2.43
N GLN A 11 11.40 2.65 1.64
CA GLN A 11 12.04 3.79 0.97
C GLN A 11 12.71 4.77 1.94
N LEU A 12 12.33 4.80 3.22
CA LEU A 12 12.94 5.64 4.25
C LEU A 12 14.26 5.06 4.80
N ALA A 13 14.59 3.80 4.48
CA ALA A 13 15.72 3.09 5.05
C ALA A 13 16.54 2.34 3.97
N LEU A 14 16.80 2.99 2.82
CA LEU A 14 17.49 2.37 1.67
C LEU A 14 18.83 1.73 2.04
N ASN A 15 19.62 2.38 2.90
CA ASN A 15 20.92 1.88 3.35
C ASN A 15 20.83 0.58 4.19
N TRP A 16 19.65 0.28 4.73
CA TRP A 16 19.42 -0.92 5.54
C TRP A 16 18.93 -2.12 4.72
N LEU A 17 18.46 -1.91 3.48
CA LEU A 17 17.91 -2.96 2.63
C LEU A 17 18.87 -4.14 2.35
N PRO A 18 20.20 -3.93 2.16
CA PRO A 18 21.13 -5.06 2.03
C PRO A 18 21.19 -5.94 3.28
N ARG A 19 21.09 -5.31 4.46
CA ARG A 19 21.05 -6.05 5.74
C ARG A 19 19.73 -6.79 5.90
N LEU A 20 18.61 -6.17 5.51
CA LEU A 20 17.30 -6.83 5.48
C LEU A 20 17.32 -8.06 4.57
N GLU A 21 17.89 -7.96 3.37
CA GLU A 21 18.03 -9.10 2.46
C GLU A 21 18.80 -10.26 3.12
N SER A 22 19.94 -9.95 3.75
CA SER A 22 20.74 -10.96 4.46
C SER A 22 19.95 -11.66 5.57
N LEU A 23 19.09 -10.93 6.29
CA LEU A 23 18.23 -11.50 7.32
C LEU A 23 17.16 -12.42 6.70
N LEU A 24 16.52 -11.99 5.62
CA LEU A 24 15.48 -12.78 4.94
C LEU A 24 16.03 -14.06 4.30
N ARG A 25 17.30 -14.07 3.88
CA ARG A 25 17.99 -15.28 3.38
C ARG A 25 18.47 -16.21 4.49
N SER A 26 18.49 -15.77 5.75
CA SER A 26 19.00 -16.58 6.85
C SER A 26 18.16 -17.86 7.05
N PRO A 27 18.74 -18.93 7.63
CA PRO A 27 18.00 -20.16 7.95
C PRO A 27 16.77 -19.91 8.82
N MET A 28 16.85 -18.91 9.72
CA MET A 28 15.76 -18.48 10.60
C MET A 28 14.51 -18.04 9.80
N CYS A 29 14.69 -17.37 8.66
CA CYS A 29 13.58 -16.85 7.84
C CYS A 29 13.14 -17.82 6.74
N THR A 30 13.95 -18.83 6.42
CA THR A 30 13.71 -19.76 5.30
C THR A 30 13.31 -21.15 5.78
N LYS A 31 14.18 -21.85 6.52
CA LYS A 31 14.00 -23.26 6.91
C LYS A 31 13.38 -23.43 8.28
N GLU A 32 13.81 -22.64 9.25
CA GLU A 32 13.41 -22.76 10.66
C GLU A 32 12.17 -21.92 10.98
N LYS A 33 11.74 -21.09 10.04
CA LYS A 33 10.55 -20.26 10.17
C LYS A 33 9.31 -21.15 10.31
N ASN A 34 8.45 -20.82 11.25
CA ASN A 34 7.13 -21.44 11.33
C ASN A 34 6.37 -21.29 9.98
N PRO A 35 5.80 -22.37 9.41
CA PRO A 35 5.11 -22.33 8.12
C PRO A 35 3.94 -21.35 8.05
N ALA A 36 3.31 -21.02 9.18
CA ALA A 36 2.23 -20.03 9.25
C ALA A 36 2.73 -18.58 9.31
N THR A 37 4.03 -18.35 9.49
CA THR A 37 4.58 -16.98 9.51
C THR A 37 4.57 -16.36 8.12
N ARG A 38 4.12 -15.12 8.01
CA ARG A 38 4.13 -14.32 6.78
C ARG A 38 4.90 -13.03 7.02
N ILE A 39 5.75 -12.65 6.08
CA ILE A 39 6.51 -11.40 6.11
C ILE A 39 6.04 -10.59 4.92
N TRP A 40 5.56 -9.38 5.18
CA TRP A 40 5.10 -8.42 4.20
C TRP A 40 6.00 -7.19 4.23
N LEU A 41 6.34 -6.72 3.04
CA LEU A 41 7.15 -5.53 2.85
C LEU A 41 6.35 -4.53 2.02
N THR A 42 6.32 -3.26 2.43
CA THR A 42 5.74 -2.19 1.62
C THR A 42 6.75 -1.09 1.39
N THR A 43 6.78 -0.59 0.16
CA THR A 43 7.61 0.52 -0.27
C THR A 43 6.85 1.32 -1.31
N GLU A 44 7.11 2.61 -1.34
CA GLU A 44 6.77 3.45 -2.49
C GLU A 44 7.88 3.35 -3.54
N GLU A 45 7.57 3.82 -4.75
CA GLU A 45 8.54 4.00 -5.81
C GLU A 45 9.64 4.97 -5.36
N CYS A 46 10.90 4.55 -5.47
CA CYS A 46 12.03 5.38 -5.08
C CYS A 46 13.27 5.06 -5.92
N LYS A 47 14.07 6.10 -6.18
CA LYS A 47 15.38 5.94 -6.82
C LYS A 47 16.34 5.30 -5.81
N GLY A 48 17.06 4.27 -6.24
CA GLY A 48 18.05 3.58 -5.39
C GLY A 48 17.49 2.45 -4.53
N PHE A 49 16.27 1.95 -4.81
CA PHE A 49 15.80 0.71 -4.18
C PHE A 49 16.76 -0.44 -4.51
N TYR A 50 17.13 -1.22 -3.49
CA TYR A 50 18.15 -2.25 -3.62
C TYR A 50 17.64 -3.47 -4.41
N PRO A 51 18.18 -3.77 -5.61
CA PRO A 51 17.62 -4.83 -6.47
C PRO A 51 17.73 -6.23 -5.88
N GLY A 52 18.73 -6.50 -5.05
CA GLY A 52 18.94 -7.80 -4.42
C GLY A 52 17.75 -8.22 -3.53
N LEU A 53 17.22 -7.28 -2.74
CA LEU A 53 16.02 -7.49 -1.94
C LEU A 53 14.80 -7.77 -2.82
N ALA A 54 14.62 -7.01 -3.90
CA ALA A 54 13.52 -7.25 -4.83
C ALA A 54 13.61 -8.66 -5.44
N GLY A 55 14.81 -9.16 -5.74
CA GLY A 55 15.02 -10.48 -6.33
C GLY A 55 14.56 -11.67 -5.49
N ILE A 56 14.39 -11.49 -4.17
CA ILE A 56 13.94 -12.57 -3.26
C ILE A 56 12.50 -12.44 -2.80
N CYS A 57 11.81 -11.39 -3.22
CA CYS A 57 10.43 -11.12 -2.82
C CYS A 57 9.45 -11.42 -3.95
N GLU A 58 8.27 -11.90 -3.58
CA GLU A 58 7.09 -11.82 -4.45
C GLU A 58 6.59 -10.37 -4.48
N LYS A 59 6.40 -9.83 -5.68
CA LYS A 59 6.13 -8.40 -5.89
C LYS A 59 4.68 -8.21 -6.31
N LEU A 60 4.01 -7.29 -5.64
CA LEU A 60 2.68 -6.82 -6.01
C LEU A 60 2.73 -5.30 -6.15
N ALA A 61 2.43 -4.79 -7.34
CA ALA A 61 2.25 -3.37 -7.56
C ALA A 61 0.82 -2.97 -7.19
N TYR A 62 0.67 -1.91 -6.41
CA TYR A 62 -0.62 -1.30 -6.13
C TYR A 62 -0.70 0.04 -6.88
N GLU A 63 -1.38 0.03 -8.02
CA GLU A 63 -1.71 1.26 -8.71
C GLU A 63 -3.07 1.79 -8.22
N PRO A 64 -3.22 3.11 -8.04
CA PRO A 64 -4.50 3.68 -7.68
C PRO A 64 -5.54 3.32 -8.75
N PRO A 65 -6.81 3.10 -8.36
CA PRO A 65 -7.83 2.77 -9.32
C PRO A 65 -8.00 3.87 -10.38
N GLU A 66 -7.70 3.58 -11.64
CA GLU A 66 -7.98 4.46 -12.77
C GLU A 66 -9.48 4.72 -12.97
N GLY A 67 -9.80 5.94 -13.42
CA GLY A 67 -11.11 6.35 -13.94
C GLY A 67 -11.95 7.24 -13.01
N VAL A 68 -12.37 8.41 -13.52
CA VAL A 68 -13.06 9.45 -12.72
C VAL A 68 -14.31 8.87 -12.09
N LYS A 69 -15.03 8.05 -12.85
CA LYS A 69 -16.27 7.39 -12.42
C LYS A 69 -16.04 6.44 -11.24
N ARG A 70 -14.91 5.72 -11.21
CA ARG A 70 -14.60 4.75 -10.16
C ARG A 70 -14.16 5.47 -8.88
N ASN A 71 -13.29 6.47 -9.00
CA ASN A 71 -12.88 7.31 -7.88
C ASN A 71 -14.05 8.08 -7.29
N PHE A 72 -14.89 8.67 -8.13
CA PHE A 72 -16.11 9.36 -7.73
C PHE A 72 -17.04 8.45 -6.91
N LYS A 73 -17.36 7.26 -7.41
CA LYS A 73 -18.23 6.31 -6.70
C LYS A 73 -17.66 5.88 -5.34
N ARG A 74 -16.34 5.67 -5.27
CA ARG A 74 -15.66 5.31 -4.01
C ARG A 74 -15.72 6.45 -3.00
N SER A 75 -15.33 7.66 -3.40
CA SER A 75 -15.34 8.84 -2.55
C SER A 75 -16.76 9.21 -2.09
N LEU A 76 -17.74 9.15 -2.99
CA LEU A 76 -19.14 9.41 -2.66
C LEU A 76 -19.66 8.42 -1.61
N LYS A 77 -19.41 7.12 -1.80
CA LYS A 77 -19.84 6.08 -0.84
C LYS A 77 -19.19 6.29 0.53
N GLN A 78 -17.91 6.62 0.56
CA GLN A 78 -17.17 6.86 1.82
C GLN A 78 -17.69 8.11 2.55
N LEU A 79 -17.95 9.20 1.83
CA LEU A 79 -18.49 10.44 2.40
C LEU A 79 -19.93 10.23 2.92
N GLN A 80 -20.78 9.52 2.17
CA GLN A 80 -22.15 9.20 2.59
C GLN A 80 -22.19 8.30 3.83
N GLN A 81 -21.25 7.36 3.97
CA GLN A 81 -21.14 6.52 5.17
C GLN A 81 -20.71 7.31 6.41
N ASN A 82 -19.83 8.30 6.25
CA ASN A 82 -19.36 9.14 7.35
C ASN A 82 -20.34 10.28 7.69
N GLN A 83 -21.15 10.73 6.73
CA GLN A 83 -22.10 11.84 6.88
C GLN A 83 -23.56 11.40 6.73
N ARG A 84 -23.93 10.25 7.32
CA ARG A 84 -25.29 9.67 7.23
C ARG A 84 -26.43 10.63 7.61
N GLN A 85 -26.15 11.70 8.36
CA GLN A 85 -27.13 12.70 8.81
C GLN A 85 -26.96 14.08 8.15
N SER A 86 -26.03 14.26 7.21
CA SER A 86 -25.87 15.57 6.57
C SER A 86 -27.05 15.89 5.64
N THR A 87 -27.52 17.12 5.68
CA THR A 87 -28.59 17.63 4.82
C THR A 87 -28.10 18.10 3.45
N ASN A 88 -26.77 18.19 3.24
CA ASN A 88 -26.17 18.75 2.02
C ASN A 88 -25.64 17.66 1.07
N SER A 89 -26.56 16.87 0.50
CA SER A 89 -26.24 15.80 -0.46
C SER A 89 -25.59 16.33 -1.75
N GLU A 90 -25.98 17.52 -2.21
CA GLU A 90 -25.41 18.17 -3.39
C GLU A 90 -23.94 18.55 -3.18
N GLY A 91 -23.61 19.16 -2.04
CA GLY A 91 -22.23 19.49 -1.70
C GLY A 91 -21.32 18.26 -1.63
N ILE A 92 -21.83 17.15 -1.08
CA ILE A 92 -21.08 15.87 -1.03
C ILE A 92 -20.85 15.31 -2.44
N PHE A 93 -21.84 15.42 -3.33
CA PHE A 93 -21.69 15.01 -4.72
C PHE A 93 -20.61 15.83 -5.44
N VAL A 94 -20.68 17.16 -5.35
CA VAL A 94 -19.71 18.07 -6.00
C VAL A 94 -18.31 17.84 -5.44
N LEU A 95 -18.16 17.66 -4.13
CA LEU A 95 -16.88 17.37 -3.49
C LEU A 95 -16.28 16.05 -3.96
N ALA A 96 -17.09 14.98 -4.00
CA ALA A 96 -16.65 13.68 -4.51
C ALA A 96 -16.22 13.75 -5.98
N TRP A 97 -16.93 14.52 -6.80
CA TRP A 97 -16.60 14.73 -8.20
C TRP A 97 -15.29 15.51 -8.36
N LEU A 98 -15.15 16.63 -7.66
CA LEU A 98 -13.95 17.45 -7.66
C LEU A 98 -12.73 16.63 -7.21
N HIS A 99 -12.86 15.87 -6.13
CA HIS A 99 -11.81 14.99 -5.62
C HIS A 99 -11.38 13.96 -6.67
N ALA A 100 -12.34 13.29 -7.34
CA ALA A 100 -12.05 12.32 -8.38
C ALA A 100 -11.33 12.94 -9.59
N VAL A 101 -11.79 14.10 -10.07
CA VAL A 101 -11.17 14.81 -11.20
C VAL A 101 -9.75 15.28 -10.84
N LEU A 102 -9.52 15.78 -9.62
CA LEU A 102 -8.19 16.21 -9.19
C LEU A 102 -7.22 15.04 -9.03
N GLN A 103 -7.69 13.88 -8.57
CA GLN A 103 -6.86 12.67 -8.46
C GLN A 103 -6.42 12.13 -9.82
N GLU A 104 -7.27 12.24 -10.86
CA GLU A 104 -6.95 11.72 -12.20
C GLU A 104 -5.95 12.56 -12.98
N ARG A 105 -5.79 13.82 -12.59
CA ARG A 105 -4.91 14.78 -13.27
C ARG A 105 -3.50 14.87 -12.64
N ARG A 106 -3.22 14.07 -11.60
CA ARG A 106 -1.90 13.94 -10.97
C ARG A 106 -1.15 12.78 -11.59
#